data_AF-A0A535UHX3-F1
#
_entry.id   AF-A0A535UHX3-F1
#
_cell.length_a   1.000
_cell.length_b   1.000
_cell.length_c   1.000
_cell.angle_alpha   90.00
_cell.angle_beta   90.00
_cell.angle_gamma   90.00
#
_symmetry.space_group_name_H-M   'P 1'
#
loop_
_entity.id
_entity.type
_entity.pdbx_description
1 polymer ?
#
loop_
_entity_poly.entity_id
_entity_poly.type
_entity_poly.pdbx_seq_one_letter_code
_entity_poly.pdbx_strand_id
1 'polypeptide(L)' 'MVLEECGIPVYEYKPAQVKIVLTGYGKADKTQIARMLAAQVKLPEGKLDVHALDAIAIAVCHARSRQFSRAAAH' A
#
# COMPACT_ATOMS: atom_id res chain seq x y z
N MET A 1 12.41 -10.17 13.19
CA MET A 1 11.34 -10.34 14.19
C MET A 1 11.39 -9.32 15.34
N VAL A 2 12.13 -8.21 15.23
CA VAL A 2 12.21 -7.19 16.31
C VAL A 2 10.88 -6.48 16.59
N LEU A 3 10.03 -6.31 15.56
CA LEU A 3 8.73 -5.64 15.70
C LEU A 3 7.71 -6.45 16.50
N GLU A 4 7.75 -7.78 16.41
CA GLU A 4 6.88 -8.67 17.19
C GLU A 4 7.28 -8.70 18.66
N GLU A 5 8.59 -8.66 18.94
CA GLU A 5 9.13 -8.56 20.31
C GLU A 5 8.71 -7.26 21.00
N CYS A 6 8.45 -6.19 20.23
CA CYS A 6 7.91 -4.93 20.74
C CYS A 6 6.37 -4.89 20.85
N GLY A 7 5.67 -5.99 20.56
CA GLY A 7 4.20 -6.06 20.63
C GLY A 7 3.47 -5.23 19.56
N ILE A 8 4.15 -4.88 18.47
CA ILE A 8 3.57 -4.11 17.36
C ILE A 8 2.95 -5.10 16.35
N PRO A 9 1.66 -4.98 16.02
CA PRO A 9 1.02 -5.88 15.07
C PRO A 9 1.65 -5.73 13.67
N VAL A 10 2.20 -6.83 13.16
CA VAL A 10 2.85 -6.91 11.84
C VAL A 10 1.84 -7.38 10.81
N TYR A 11 1.80 -6.69 9.67
CA TYR A 11 0.96 -7.06 8.53
C TYR A 11 1.82 -7.20 7.29
N GLU A 12 1.71 -8.35 6.64
CA GLU A 12 2.45 -8.64 5.42
C GLU A 12 1.53 -8.59 4.20
N TYR A 13 1.99 -7.93 3.14
CA TYR A 13 1.25 -7.78 1.88
C TYR A 13 2.08 -8.33 0.73
N LYS A 14 1.50 -9.26 -0.04
CA LYS A 14 2.13 -9.75 -1.26
C LYS A 14 2.19 -8.63 -2.31
N PRO A 15 3.24 -8.56 -3.15
CA PRO A 15 3.33 -7.54 -4.20
C PRO A 15 2.10 -7.50 -5.13
N ALA A 16 1.51 -8.66 -5.42
CA ALA A 16 0.28 -8.74 -6.21
C ALA A 16 -0.94 -8.11 -5.51
N GLN A 17 -1.04 -8.21 -4.18
CA GLN A 17 -2.13 -7.58 -3.42
C GLN A 17 -2.01 -6.06 -3.46
N VAL A 18 -0.79 -5.53 -3.28
CA VAL A 18 -0.53 -4.08 -3.39
C VAL A 18 -0.93 -3.57 -4.77
N LYS A 19 -0.56 -4.31 -5.83
CA LYS A 19 -0.97 -3.99 -7.21
C LYS A 19 -2.48 -3.96 -7.37
N ILE A 20 -3.20 -5.00 -6.95
CA ILE A 20 -4.66 -5.08 -7.07
C ILE A 20 -5.33 -3.94 -6.30
N VAL A 21 -4.90 -3.64 -5.07
CA VAL A 21 -5.52 -2.62 -4.22
C VAL A 21 -5.31 -1.20 -4.78
N LEU A 22 -4.20 -0.95 -5.47
CA LEU A 22 -3.88 0.36 -6.04
C LEU A 22 -4.43 0.56 -7.45
N THR A 23 -4.34 -0.47 -8.30
CA THR A 23 -4.62 -0.35 -9.74
C THR A 23 -5.85 -1.13 -10.20
N GLY A 24 -6.41 -2.00 -9.35
CA GLY A 24 -7.45 -2.96 -9.72
C GLY A 24 -6.93 -4.16 -10.53
N TYR A 25 -5.63 -4.20 -10.87
CA TYR A 25 -5.07 -5.23 -11.74
C TYR A 25 -3.73 -5.77 -11.20
N GLY A 26 -3.69 -7.07 -10.90
CA GLY A 26 -2.54 -7.70 -10.25
C GLY A 26 -1.24 -7.75 -11.06
N LYS A 27 -1.28 -7.49 -12.38
CA LYS A 27 -0.09 -7.42 -13.24
C LYS A 27 0.35 -5.98 -13.58
N ALA A 28 -0.17 -4.98 -12.89
CA ALA A 28 0.26 -3.59 -13.09
C ALA A 28 1.77 -3.41 -12.91
N ASP A 29 2.35 -2.55 -13.75
CA ASP A 29 3.74 -2.14 -13.72
C ASP A 29 3.99 -1.01 -12.71
N LYS A 30 5.27 -0.78 -12.36
CA LYS A 30 5.65 0.22 -11.34
C LYS A 30 5.20 1.64 -11.72
N THR A 31 5.19 1.96 -13.01
CA THR A 31 4.72 3.27 -13.51
C THR A 31 3.24 3.46 -13.27
N GLN A 32 2.42 2.44 -13.53
CA GLN A 32 0.99 2.46 -13.27
C GLN A 32 0.70 2.58 -11.77
N ILE A 33 1.47 1.90 -10.92
CA ILE A 33 1.35 2.03 -9.46
C ILE A 33 1.65 3.47 -9.02
N ALA A 34 2.76 4.06 -9.46
CA ALA A 34 3.14 5.42 -9.10
C ALA A 34 2.10 6.45 -9.55
N ARG A 35 1.57 6.29 -10.78
CA ARG A 35 0.49 7.14 -11.30
C ARG A 35 -0.79 7.02 -10.49
N MET A 36 -1.18 5.80 -10.11
CA MET A 36 -2.36 5.57 -9.28
C MET A 36 -2.19 6.11 -7.87
N LEU A 37 -0.99 6.00 -7.28
CA LEU A 37 -0.70 6.62 -6.00
C LEU A 37 -0.84 8.15 -6.07
N ALA A 38 -0.25 8.79 -7.06
CA ALA A 38 -0.38 10.24 -7.26
C ALA A 38 -1.83 10.69 -7.48
N ALA A 39 -2.67 9.85 -8.09
CA ALA A 39 -4.09 10.14 -8.30
C ALA A 39 -4.96 9.91 -7.04
N GLN A 40 -4.51 9.09 -6.10
CA GLN A 40 -5.33 8.62 -4.98
C GLN A 40 -4.91 9.22 -3.63
N VAL A 41 -3.68 9.73 -3.50
CA VAL A 41 -3.19 10.38 -2.29
C VAL A 41 -2.40 11.65 -2.64
N LYS A 42 -2.44 12.64 -1.75
CA LYS A 42 -1.52 13.77 -1.83
C LYS A 42 -0.10 13.27 -1.53
N LEU A 43 0.76 13.29 -2.53
CA LEU A 43 2.17 13.00 -2.36
C LEU A 43 2.91 14.25 -1.84
N PRO A 44 3.98 14.07 -1.05
CA PRO A 44 4.85 15.16 -0.65
C PRO A 44 5.43 15.89 -1.87
N GLU A 45 5.66 17.20 -1.72
CA GLU A 45 6.30 18.00 -2.78
C GLU A 45 7.77 17.58 -2.95
N GLY A 46 8.20 17.38 -4.20
CA GLY A 46 9.57 16.99 -4.55
C GLY A 46 9.67 15.62 -5.24
N LYS A 47 10.90 15.23 -5.62
CA LYS A 47 11.17 13.87 -6.13
C LYS A 47 11.15 12.90 -4.95
N LEU A 48 10.13 12.06 -4.88
CA LEU A 48 10.16 10.89 -4.00
C LEU A 48 11.10 9.84 -4.57
N ASP A 49 11.91 9.28 -3.69
CA ASP A 49 12.70 8.09 -4.00
C ASP A 49 11.80 6.86 -4.20
N VAL A 50 12.31 5.86 -4.93
CA VAL A 50 11.60 4.61 -5.21
C VAL A 50 11.22 3.86 -3.93
N HIS A 51 12.06 3.89 -2.90
CA HIS A 51 11.77 3.25 -1.62
C HIS A 51 10.64 3.96 -0.86
N ALA A 52 10.58 5.29 -0.95
CA ALA A 52 9.51 6.08 -0.35
C ALA A 52 8.16 5.79 -1.03
N LEU A 53 8.15 5.66 -2.36
CA LEU A 53 6.95 5.28 -3.11
C LEU A 53 6.44 3.88 -2.72
N ASP A 54 7.32 2.90 -2.58
CA ASP A 54 6.95 1.55 -2.16
C ASP A 54 6.38 1.53 -0.72
N ALA A 55 6.97 2.32 0.20
CA ALA A 55 6.44 2.45 1.56
C ALA A 55 5.04 3.08 1.59
N ILE A 56 4.80 4.13 0.80
CA ILE A 56 3.46 4.74 0.65
C ILE A 56 2.48 3.73 0.04
N ALA A 57 2.92 2.96 -0.96
CA ALA A 57 2.10 1.92 -1.59
C ALA A 57 1.59 0.89 -0.57
N ILE A 58 2.49 0.41 0.30
CA ILE A 58 2.17 -0.54 1.37
C ILE A 58 1.22 0.11 2.39
N ALA A 59 1.47 1.36 2.79
CA ALA A 59 0.61 2.08 3.74
C ALA A 59 -0.81 2.26 3.19
N VAL A 60 -0.96 2.64 1.92
CA VAL A 60 -2.27 2.76 1.25
C VAL A 60 -2.94 1.39 1.14
N CYS A 61 -2.18 0.35 0.78
CA CYS A 61 -2.68 -1.01 0.74
C CYS A 61 -3.21 -1.45 2.12
N HIS A 62 -2.46 -1.17 3.18
CA HIS A 62 -2.85 -1.48 4.55
C HIS A 62 -4.13 -0.73 4.95
N ALA A 63 -4.18 0.59 4.74
CA ALA A 63 -5.34 1.41 5.06
C ALA A 63 -6.62 0.92 4.37
N ARG A 64 -6.54 0.54 3.09
CA ARG A 64 -7.68 0.02 2.33
C ARG A 64 -8.04 -1.41 2.69
N SER A 65 -7.06 -2.26 2.98
CA SER A 65 -7.33 -3.63 3.45
C SER A 65 -8.07 -3.64 4.80
N ARG A 66 -7.76 -2.69 5.70
CA ARG A 66 -8.49 -2.50 6.97
C ARG A 66 -9.94 -2.07 6.76
N GLN A 67 -10.22 -1.30 5.71
CA GLN A 67 -11.60 -0.94 5.33
C GLN A 67 -12.37 -2.15 4.80
N PHE A 68 -11.72 -3.05 4.04
CA PHE A 68 -12.34 -4.31 3.61
C PHE A 68 -12.70 -5.22 4.80
N SER A 69 -11.86 -5.30 5.83
CA SER A 69 -12.16 -6.08 7.05
C SER A 69 -13.27 -5.47 7.91
N ARG A 70 -13.48 -4.15 7.88
CA ARG A 70 -14.60 -3.49 8.57
C ARG A 70 -15.92 -3.55 7.80
N ALA A 71 -15.88 -3.55 6.47
CA ALA A 71 -17.07 -3.62 5.62
C ALA A 71 -17.66 -5.03 5.53
N ALA A 72 -16.86 -6.08 5.73
CA ALA A 72 -17.33 -7.47 5.79
C ALA A 72 -17.92 -7.87 7.18
N ALA A 73 -17.90 -6.95 8.15
CA ALA A 73 -18.44 -7.15 9.49
C ALA A 73 -19.81 -6.49 9.69
N HIS A 74 -20.57 -6.25 8.61
CA HIS A 74 -21.90 -5.66 8.66
C HIS A 74 -22.90 -6.36 7.76
#